data_AF-W2VLP6-F1
#
_entry.id   AF-W2VLP6-F1
#
_cell.length_a   1.000
_cell.length_b   1.000
_cell.length_c   1.000
_cell.angle_alpha   90.00
_cell.angle_beta   90.00
_cell.angle_gamma   90.00
#
_symmetry.space_group_name_H-M   'P 1'
#
loop_
_entity.id
_entity.type
_entity.pdbx_description
1 polymer ?
#
loop_
_entity_poly.entity_id
_entity_poly.type
_entity_poly.pdbx_seq_one_letter_code
_entity_poly.pdbx_strand_id
1 'polypeptide(L)'
;MSEAWRKSGDAWYYLGDDGNMVKDSIVTVGDGIYYLDADGVMAANRWVLAKDIDDNDAWYYFGADGKAYKGRDGRVYTHEINGKRYLFDEEGVMQTGFFDAEGKAVEDDNPFKSAIYYFGDDGAMYADQWLLYSQVGENPGYSELG
;
A
#
# COMPACT_ATOMS: atom_id res chain seq x y z
N MET A 1 7.10 -31.37 5.25
CA MET A 1 5.87 -31.62 4.45
C MET A 1 4.94 -30.50 4.83
N SER A 2 4.41 -29.62 4.00
CA SER A 2 4.68 -29.14 2.64
C SER A 2 3.87 -27.85 2.58
N GLU A 3 4.49 -26.72 2.28
CA GLU A 3 3.77 -25.46 2.07
C GLU A 3 2.65 -25.65 1.05
N ALA A 4 1.41 -25.45 1.46
CA ALA A 4 0.27 -25.83 0.63
C ALA A 4 -0.98 -24.99 0.89
N TRP A 5 -1.51 -24.46 -0.21
CA TRP A 5 -2.86 -23.91 -0.25
C TRP A 5 -3.90 -25.02 -0.11
N ARG A 6 -4.91 -24.78 0.73
CA ARG A 6 -6.06 -25.65 0.94
C ARG A 6 -7.34 -24.85 0.77
N LYS A 7 -8.30 -25.40 0.03
CA LYS A 7 -9.62 -24.79 -0.15
C LYS A 7 -10.66 -25.56 0.66
N SER A 8 -11.52 -24.84 1.38
CA SER A 8 -12.72 -25.39 2.02
C SER A 8 -13.89 -24.48 1.74
N GLY A 9 -14.91 -25.00 1.03
CA GLY A 9 -15.95 -24.15 0.45
C GLY A 9 -15.34 -23.12 -0.51
N ASP A 10 -15.62 -21.85 -0.27
CA ASP A 10 -15.04 -20.71 -1.01
C ASP A 10 -13.82 -20.10 -0.34
N ALA A 11 -13.49 -20.52 0.89
CA ALA A 11 -12.34 -20.01 1.64
C ALA A 11 -11.05 -20.74 1.28
N TRP A 12 -9.96 -19.99 1.23
CA TRP A 12 -8.60 -20.49 1.07
C TRP A 12 -7.83 -20.35 2.38
N TYR A 13 -7.00 -21.35 2.66
CA TYR A 13 -6.17 -21.48 3.84
C TYR A 13 -4.76 -21.85 3.41
N TYR A 14 -3.76 -21.49 4.22
CA TYR A 14 -2.37 -21.85 3.98
C TYR A 14 -1.84 -22.72 5.12
N LEU A 15 -1.22 -23.85 4.78
CA LEU A 15 -0.51 -24.68 5.74
C LEU A 15 0.99 -24.42 5.62
N GLY A 16 1.62 -24.12 6.77
CA GLY A 16 3.06 -23.97 6.90
C GLY A 16 3.83 -25.25 6.67
N ASP A 17 5.15 -25.16 6.75
CA ASP A 17 6.09 -26.26 6.59
C ASP A 17 5.98 -27.33 7.68
N ASP A 18 5.52 -26.92 8.86
CA ASP A 18 5.17 -27.74 10.01
C ASP A 18 3.79 -28.43 9.89
N GLY A 19 3.03 -28.11 8.84
CA GLY A 19 1.69 -28.61 8.58
C GLY A 19 0.59 -27.91 9.38
N ASN A 20 0.93 -26.91 10.20
CA ASN A 20 -0.04 -26.10 10.92
C ASN A 20 -0.63 -25.02 10.02
N MET A 21 -1.87 -24.63 10.31
CA MET A 21 -2.55 -23.58 9.57
C MET A 21 -2.04 -22.21 10.01
N VAL A 22 -1.61 -21.41 9.04
CA VAL A 22 -1.19 -20.02 9.28
C VAL A 22 -2.43 -19.16 9.53
N LYS A 23 -2.32 -18.25 10.48
CA LYS A 23 -3.37 -17.35 10.95
C LYS A 23 -2.78 -16.01 11.36
N ASP A 24 -3.57 -14.97 11.19
CA ASP A 24 -3.23 -13.59 11.59
C ASP A 24 -1.82 -13.19 11.16
N SER A 25 -1.47 -13.47 9.92
CA SER A 25 -0.09 -13.32 9.44
C SER A 25 -0.02 -13.19 7.92
N ILE A 26 1.02 -12.48 7.48
CA ILE A 26 1.43 -12.42 6.09
C ILE A 26 2.26 -13.65 5.74
N VAL A 27 2.02 -14.22 4.56
CA VAL A 27 2.85 -15.27 3.97
C VAL A 27 3.27 -14.87 2.56
N THR A 28 4.52 -15.18 2.22
CA THR A 28 5.05 -14.98 0.87
C THR A 28 5.16 -16.32 0.17
N VAL A 29 4.45 -16.47 -0.94
CA VAL A 29 4.44 -17.70 -1.75
C VAL A 29 4.82 -17.35 -3.18
N GLY A 30 6.06 -17.68 -3.56
CA GLY A 30 6.64 -17.23 -4.83
C GLY A 30 6.82 -15.72 -4.84
N ASP A 31 6.20 -15.04 -5.81
CA ASP A 31 6.22 -13.57 -5.94
C ASP A 31 5.06 -12.86 -5.23
N GLY A 32 4.11 -13.64 -4.73
CA GLY A 32 2.86 -13.17 -4.14
C GLY A 32 2.96 -13.07 -2.63
N ILE A 33 2.37 -11.99 -2.10
CA ILE A 33 2.18 -11.76 -0.67
C ILE A 33 0.70 -11.96 -0.37
N TYR A 34 0.39 -12.71 0.67
CA TYR A 34 -0.98 -13.05 1.07
C TYR A 34 -1.14 -12.85 2.57
N TYR A 35 -2.35 -12.56 3.02
CA TYR A 35 -2.66 -12.49 4.45
C TYR A 35 -3.73 -13.52 4.80
N LEU A 36 -3.49 -14.26 5.87
CA LEU A 36 -4.46 -15.16 6.49
C LEU A 36 -4.98 -14.45 7.74
N ASP A 37 -6.30 -14.31 7.88
CA ASP A 37 -6.91 -13.69 9.05
C ASP A 37 -6.83 -14.59 10.30
N ALA A 38 -7.41 -14.13 11.42
CA ALA A 38 -7.40 -14.87 12.68
C ALA A 38 -8.08 -16.26 12.60
N ASP A 39 -8.97 -16.47 11.63
CA ASP A 39 -9.60 -17.75 11.36
C ASP A 39 -8.77 -18.61 10.37
N GLY A 40 -7.72 -18.03 9.79
CA GLY A 40 -6.86 -18.63 8.77
C GLY A 40 -7.39 -18.47 7.35
N VAL A 41 -8.43 -17.65 7.16
CA VAL A 41 -9.02 -17.41 5.85
C VAL A 41 -8.19 -16.36 5.11
N MET A 42 -7.86 -16.67 3.86
CA MET A 42 -7.14 -15.76 2.98
C MET A 42 -7.96 -14.50 2.69
N ALA A 43 -7.36 -13.33 2.93
CA ALA A 43 -7.94 -12.06 2.53
C ALA A 43 -7.95 -11.92 1.00
N ALA A 44 -9.08 -11.48 0.44
CA ALA A 44 -9.23 -11.17 -0.97
C ALA A 44 -10.23 -10.00 -1.16
N ASN A 45 -9.97 -9.14 -2.14
CA ASN A 45 -10.72 -7.92 -2.44
C ASN A 45 -10.94 -7.00 -1.22
N ARG A 46 -9.92 -6.79 -0.41
CA ARG A 46 -10.05 -5.97 0.82
C ARG A 46 -8.74 -5.35 1.28
N TRP A 47 -8.89 -4.23 1.99
CA TRP A 47 -7.85 -3.64 2.81
C TRP A 47 -7.63 -4.45 4.09
N VAL A 48 -6.38 -4.51 4.51
CA VAL A 48 -5.94 -5.13 5.78
C VAL A 48 -4.83 -4.27 6.37
N LEU A 49 -4.95 -3.98 7.67
CA LEU A 49 -3.86 -3.44 8.48
C LEU A 49 -3.12 -4.63 9.09
N ALA A 50 -1.83 -4.76 8.80
CA ALA A 50 -1.00 -5.86 9.27
C ALA A 50 0.42 -5.37 9.57
N LYS A 51 1.21 -6.22 10.23
CA LYS A 51 2.63 -5.96 10.47
C LYS A 51 3.44 -6.12 9.19
N ASP A 52 4.27 -5.13 8.87
CA ASP A 52 5.29 -5.23 7.83
C ASP A 52 6.53 -6.01 8.29
N ILE A 53 7.56 -6.06 7.45
CA ILE A 53 8.80 -6.78 7.72
C ILE A 53 9.58 -6.20 8.92
N ASP A 54 9.31 -4.94 9.27
CA ASP A 54 9.94 -4.22 10.38
C ASP A 54 9.01 -4.13 11.62
N ASP A 55 7.92 -4.91 11.65
CA ASP A 55 6.92 -4.97 12.73
C ASP A 55 6.12 -3.66 12.95
N ASN A 56 6.07 -2.80 11.93
CA ASN A 56 5.24 -1.60 11.92
C ASN A 56 3.84 -1.90 11.36
N ASP A 57 2.85 -1.13 11.83
CA ASP A 57 1.49 -1.22 11.27
C ASP A 57 1.46 -0.62 9.87
N ALA A 58 1.10 -1.44 8.89
CA ALA A 58 1.09 -1.10 7.48
C ALA A 58 -0.22 -1.51 6.80
N TRP A 59 -0.69 -0.69 5.87
CA TRP A 59 -1.87 -1.00 5.07
C TRP A 59 -1.50 -1.78 3.81
N TYR A 60 -2.25 -2.84 3.55
CA TYR A 60 -2.15 -3.66 2.36
C TYR A 60 -3.52 -3.75 1.69
N TYR A 61 -3.55 -3.87 0.37
CA TYR A 61 -4.75 -4.25 -0.36
C TYR A 61 -4.54 -5.60 -1.04
N PHE A 62 -5.39 -6.57 -0.68
CA PHE A 62 -5.38 -7.90 -1.29
C PHE A 62 -6.39 -7.95 -2.43
N GLY A 63 -5.91 -8.26 -3.63
CA GLY A 63 -6.71 -8.37 -4.86
C GLY A 63 -7.67 -9.56 -4.85
N ALA A 64 -8.36 -9.76 -5.97
CA ALA A 64 -9.37 -10.82 -6.10
C ALA A 64 -8.78 -12.24 -6.02
N ASP A 65 -7.52 -12.40 -6.39
CA ASP A 65 -6.76 -13.64 -6.26
C ASP A 65 -6.08 -13.81 -4.89
N GLY A 66 -6.29 -12.85 -3.98
CA GLY A 66 -5.70 -12.81 -2.65
C GLY A 66 -4.25 -12.33 -2.62
N LYS A 67 -3.64 -11.99 -3.75
CA LYS A 67 -2.30 -11.39 -3.77
C LYS A 67 -2.37 -9.92 -3.36
N ALA A 68 -1.43 -9.47 -2.54
CA ALA A 68 -1.25 -8.06 -2.24
C ALA A 68 -0.90 -7.29 -3.53
N TYR A 69 -1.47 -6.11 -3.68
CA TYR A 69 -1.04 -5.15 -4.68
C TYR A 69 0.33 -4.59 -4.30
N LYS A 70 1.23 -4.50 -5.26
CA LYS A 70 2.61 -4.04 -5.08
C LYS A 70 2.99 -2.99 -6.11
N GLY A 71 3.96 -2.16 -5.75
CA GLY A 71 4.65 -1.25 -6.64
C GLY A 71 5.63 -1.97 -7.56
N ARG A 72 6.40 -1.16 -8.29
CA ARG A 72 7.52 -1.60 -9.12
C ARG A 72 8.64 -0.59 -8.99
N ASP A 73 9.87 -1.07 -8.84
CA ASP A 73 11.03 -0.21 -8.77
C ASP A 73 11.13 0.76 -9.97
N GLY A 74 11.57 1.98 -9.67
CA GLY A 74 11.86 3.04 -10.63
C GLY A 74 10.66 3.61 -11.39
N ARG A 75 9.41 3.31 -11.00
CA ARG A 75 8.21 3.91 -11.62
C ARG A 75 7.06 4.06 -10.63
N VAL A 76 6.34 5.18 -10.72
CA VAL A 76 5.01 5.32 -10.12
C VAL A 76 4.02 4.37 -10.81
N TYR A 77 3.76 3.25 -10.15
CA TYR A 77 2.79 2.24 -10.56
C TYR A 77 1.63 2.21 -9.57
N THR A 78 0.55 2.94 -9.91
CA THR A 78 -0.64 2.99 -9.05
C THR A 78 -1.64 1.88 -9.37
N HIS A 79 -2.35 1.42 -8.35
CA HIS A 79 -3.51 0.54 -8.49
C HIS A 79 -4.80 1.31 -8.24
N GLU A 80 -5.80 1.06 -9.07
CA GLU A 80 -7.14 1.61 -8.86
C GLU A 80 -7.97 0.69 -7.97
N ILE A 81 -8.49 1.24 -6.87
CA ILE A 81 -9.36 0.56 -5.91
C ILE A 81 -10.57 1.47 -5.70
N ASN A 82 -11.75 0.99 -6.08
CA ASN A 82 -13.02 1.74 -5.98
C ASN A 82 -12.96 3.16 -6.59
N GLY A 83 -12.30 3.31 -7.74
CA GLY A 83 -12.18 4.59 -8.46
C GLY A 83 -11.15 5.57 -7.89
N LYS A 84 -10.41 5.18 -6.85
CA LYS A 84 -9.27 5.93 -6.30
C LYS A 84 -7.97 5.22 -6.66
N ARG A 85 -6.90 5.98 -6.90
CA ARG A 85 -5.57 5.45 -7.18
C ARG A 85 -4.72 5.42 -5.91
N TYR A 86 -3.97 4.34 -5.72
CA TYR A 86 -3.11 4.11 -4.56
C TYR A 86 -1.73 3.67 -5.00
N LEU A 87 -0.70 4.08 -4.26
CA LEU A 87 0.67 3.62 -4.45
C LEU A 87 1.01 2.60 -3.36
N PHE A 88 1.73 1.56 -3.75
CA PHE A 88 2.27 0.55 -2.86
C PHE A 88 3.76 0.40 -3.18
N ASP A 89 4.57 0.01 -2.20
CA ASP A 89 5.96 -0.37 -2.44
C ASP A 89 6.07 -1.84 -2.94
N GLU A 90 7.29 -2.33 -3.13
CA GLU A 90 7.53 -3.69 -3.65
C GLU A 90 7.07 -4.78 -2.69
N GLU A 91 6.91 -4.46 -1.41
CA GLU A 91 6.43 -5.35 -0.34
C GLU A 91 4.93 -5.23 -0.12
N GLY A 92 4.26 -4.37 -0.89
CA GLY A 92 2.82 -4.19 -0.86
C GLY A 92 2.33 -3.26 0.25
N VAL A 93 3.23 -2.55 0.92
CA VAL A 93 2.88 -1.52 1.90
C VAL A 93 2.38 -0.29 1.15
N MET A 94 1.18 0.16 1.51
CA MET A 94 0.58 1.36 0.97
C MET A 94 1.38 2.59 1.36
N GLN A 95 1.65 3.44 0.38
CA GLN A 95 2.45 4.65 0.53
C GLN A 95 1.56 5.90 0.65
N THR A 96 2.02 6.88 1.43
CA THR A 96 1.40 8.20 1.61
C THR A 96 2.45 9.31 1.46
N GLY A 97 2.00 10.56 1.28
CA GLY A 97 2.89 11.72 1.18
C GLY A 97 3.25 12.11 -0.25
N PHE A 98 4.40 12.76 -0.41
CA PHE A 98 4.86 13.37 -1.66
C PHE A 98 5.87 12.50 -2.38
N PHE A 99 5.73 12.39 -3.70
CA PHE A 99 6.63 11.58 -4.54
C PHE A 99 7.03 12.33 -5.81
N ASP A 100 8.27 12.14 -6.25
CA ASP A 100 8.78 12.68 -7.52
C ASP A 100 8.27 11.90 -8.74
N ALA A 101 8.75 12.24 -9.95
CA ALA A 101 8.31 11.60 -11.20
C ALA A 101 8.67 10.11 -11.25
N GLU A 102 9.74 9.72 -10.56
CA GLU A 102 10.30 8.38 -10.48
C GLU A 102 9.63 7.54 -9.39
N GLY A 103 8.83 8.16 -8.50
CA GLY A 103 8.12 7.50 -7.41
C GLY A 103 8.92 7.39 -6.13
N LYS A 104 9.97 8.20 -5.98
CA LYS A 104 10.73 8.31 -4.74
C LYS A 104 10.07 9.33 -3.82
N ALA A 105 10.04 9.03 -2.53
CA ALA A 105 9.54 9.94 -1.51
C ALA A 105 10.33 11.27 -1.49
N VAL A 106 9.61 12.38 -1.38
CA VAL A 106 10.15 13.74 -1.26
C VAL A 106 9.88 14.25 0.16
N GLU A 107 10.93 14.40 0.95
CA GLU A 107 10.88 14.79 2.37
C GLU A 107 11.43 16.21 2.64
N ASP A 108 11.60 17.02 1.60
CA ASP A 108 12.14 18.38 1.72
C ASP A 108 11.17 19.34 2.44
N ASP A 109 11.70 20.39 3.06
CA ASP A 109 10.94 21.49 3.69
C ASP A 109 9.93 22.16 2.73
N ASN A 110 10.14 22.02 1.41
CA ASN A 110 9.23 22.50 0.38
C ASN A 110 9.09 21.45 -0.73
N PRO A 111 8.23 20.43 -0.52
CA PRO A 111 8.11 19.29 -1.42
C PRO A 111 7.53 19.69 -2.78
N PHE A 112 6.82 20.82 -2.87
CA PHE A 112 6.23 21.32 -4.12
C PHE A 112 7.26 21.72 -5.20
N LYS A 113 8.54 21.81 -4.84
CA LYS A 113 9.61 22.09 -5.82
C LYS A 113 9.94 20.88 -6.70
N SER A 114 9.77 19.67 -6.18
CA SER A 114 10.28 18.43 -6.78
C SER A 114 9.22 17.33 -6.87
N ALA A 115 8.23 17.31 -5.96
CA ALA A 115 7.16 16.34 -5.98
C ALA A 115 6.22 16.56 -7.17
N ILE A 116 5.82 15.45 -7.77
CA ILE A 116 4.87 15.38 -8.89
C ILE A 116 3.55 14.74 -8.43
N TYR A 117 3.60 13.83 -7.46
CA TYR A 117 2.43 13.12 -6.94
C TYR A 117 2.27 13.38 -5.44
N TYR A 118 1.01 13.38 -5.00
CA TYR A 118 0.65 13.44 -3.60
C TYR A 118 -0.43 12.39 -3.29
N PHE A 119 -0.17 11.56 -2.29
CA PHE A 119 -1.09 10.57 -1.74
C PHE A 119 -1.46 11.00 -0.32
N GLY A 120 -2.75 11.16 -0.05
CA GLY A 120 -3.23 11.64 1.25
C GLY A 120 -3.00 10.64 2.38
N ASP A 121 -3.41 11.02 3.59
CA ASP A 121 -3.39 10.14 4.76
C ASP A 121 -4.25 8.87 4.58
N ASP A 122 -5.27 8.95 3.71
CA ASP A 122 -6.09 7.80 3.31
C ASP A 122 -5.44 6.95 2.20
N GLY A 123 -4.24 7.29 1.75
CA GLY A 123 -3.49 6.66 0.66
C GLY A 123 -3.98 7.01 -0.73
N ALA A 124 -5.07 7.78 -0.88
CA ALA A 124 -5.61 8.09 -2.19
C ALA A 124 -4.78 9.18 -2.88
N MET A 125 -4.47 8.95 -4.15
CA MET A 125 -3.76 9.92 -5.00
C MET A 125 -4.67 11.12 -5.29
N TYR A 126 -4.16 12.31 -5.05
CA TYR A 126 -4.77 13.54 -5.53
C TYR A 126 -4.44 13.69 -7.02
N ALA A 127 -5.47 13.65 -7.86
CA ALA A 127 -5.31 13.78 -9.30
C ALA A 127 -6.45 14.59 -9.91
N ASP A 128 -6.13 15.31 -10.99
CA ASP A 128 -7.09 16.14 -11.74
C ASP A 128 -7.79 17.20 -10.86
N GLN A 129 -7.13 17.61 -9.77
CA GLN A 129 -7.60 18.62 -8.82
C GLN A 129 -6.48 19.62 -8.56
N TRP A 130 -6.83 20.91 -8.58
CA TRP A 130 -5.94 21.97 -8.11
C TRP A 130 -5.85 21.90 -6.59
N LEU A 131 -4.66 21.62 -6.06
CA LEU A 131 -4.39 21.73 -4.63
C LEU A 131 -4.34 23.23 -4.25
N LEU A 132 -5.23 23.66 -3.36
CA LEU A 132 -5.19 24.99 -2.77
C LEU A 132 -4.00 25.07 -1.79
N TYR A 133 -3.13 26.05 -2.01
CA TYR A 133 -1.91 26.28 -1.22
C TYR A 133 -2.13 26.26 0.30
N SER A 134 -3.31 26.71 0.77
CA SER A 134 -3.67 26.77 2.19
C SER A 134 -4.02 25.43 2.84
N GLN A 135 -4.26 24.36 2.07
CA GLN A 135 -4.66 23.05 2.59
C GLN A 135 -3.46 22.13 2.87
N VAL A 136 -2.26 22.57 2.49
CA VAL A 136 -1.07 21.70 2.42
C VAL A 136 0.17 22.33 3.08
N GLY A 137 -0.01 23.42 3.82
CA GLY A 137 1.04 24.05 4.65
C GLY A 137 0.75 25.51 4.95
N GLU A 138 0.94 25.93 6.22
CA GLU A 138 1.00 27.35 6.57
C GLU A 138 2.33 27.93 6.05
N ASN A 139 2.33 28.44 4.83
CA ASN A 139 3.33 29.41 4.42
C ASN A 139 2.64 30.76 4.22
N PRO A 140 2.90 31.77 5.07
CA PRO A 140 2.38 33.12 4.89
C PRO A 140 3.10 33.72 3.69
N GLY A 141 2.61 33.41 2.48
CA GLY A 141 3.07 33.97 1.22
C GLY A 141 2.74 35.46 1.13
N TYR A 142 3.42 36.28 1.92
CA TYR A 142 3.55 37.69 1.62
C TYR A 142 4.65 37.82 0.55
N SER A 143 4.20 38.07 -0.67
CA SER A 143 5.05 38.71 -1.67
C SER A 143 5.30 40.12 -1.18
N GLU A 144 6.47 40.39 -0.60
CA GLU A 144 6.92 41.77 -0.42
C GLU A 144 7.38 42.30 -1.77
N LEU A 145 6.41 42.75 -2.57
CA LEU A 145 6.63 43.79 -3.57
C LEU A 145 6.38 45.13 -2.88
N GLY A 146 7.47 45.75 -2.42
CA GLY A 146 7.51 47.09 -1.82
C GLY A 146 8.94 47.53 -1.59
#